data_AF-A0A1S3JDX2-F1
#
_entry.id   AF-A0A1S3JDX2-F1
#
_cell.length_a   1.000
_cell.length_b   1.000
_cell.length_c   1.000
_cell.angle_alpha   90.00
_cell.angle_beta   90.00
_cell.angle_gamma   90.00
#
_symmetry.space_group_name_H-M   'P 1'
#
loop_
_entity.id
_entity.type
_entity.pdbx_description
1 polymer ?
#
loop_
_entity_poly.entity_id
_entity_poly.type
_entity_poly.pdbx_seq_one_letter_code
_entity_poly.pdbx_strand_id
1 'polypeptide(L)'
;MSDLEARREARRRARAERDSPESNDVEDDFERRRRERRERLNRGGGGEDSEDVSSARARRRRQREEEEAEASPAPEVNNVQEEPTQEEEPEEEAPAAAADDDEAEMEAMRLREEREAAAREAKERMRREEEEEEARLEELRQKKEEERKRRQREEEEREREEIERRERAAAEKKAREEEERRKKEEEERIKREEEERRKNRRKGLGGLSPEKKQKLKKLIMQRAAEELRQEAMRKKEEKENFIKNKVEPLHVDGVNNKQDLERIVRKLYQQYARLHEEKYDVELKIRKQDFEINELTIKVNDIKGKFIKPVLKKVSKTDAKLARFDRNKGGKESFRNQLKSTGQSKYALKEEEEAAKNPDWREGLQKHQEAES
;
A
#
# COMPACT_ATOMS: atom_id res chain seq x y z
N MET A 1 -46.90 -54.31 16.17
CA MET A 1 -46.85 -53.53 14.90
C MET A 1 -46.80 -52.02 15.15
N SER A 2 -47.46 -51.49 16.19
CA SER A 2 -47.47 -50.07 16.57
C SER A 2 -46.09 -49.43 16.77
N ASP A 3 -45.13 -50.17 17.30
CA ASP A 3 -43.83 -49.61 17.71
C ASP A 3 -42.89 -49.31 16.52
N LEU A 4 -43.04 -50.07 15.42
CA LEU A 4 -42.32 -49.82 14.17
C LEU A 4 -42.90 -48.62 13.41
N GLU A 5 -44.21 -48.40 13.54
CA GLU A 5 -44.92 -47.31 12.92
C GLU A 5 -44.61 -45.99 13.63
N ALA A 6 -44.58 -46.00 14.97
CA ALA A 6 -44.12 -44.87 15.79
C ALA A 6 -42.67 -44.45 15.46
N ARG A 7 -41.77 -45.41 15.27
CA ARG A 7 -40.38 -45.12 14.84
C ARG A 7 -40.29 -44.54 13.43
N ARG A 8 -41.16 -44.99 12.51
CA ARG A 8 -41.24 -44.43 11.15
C ARG A 8 -41.81 -43.02 11.16
N GLU A 9 -42.81 -42.76 11.98
CA GLU A 9 -43.43 -41.45 12.14
C GLU A 9 -42.47 -40.44 12.80
N ALA A 10 -41.73 -40.86 13.84
CA ALA A 10 -40.67 -40.05 14.45
C ALA A 10 -39.58 -39.66 13.43
N ARG A 11 -39.19 -40.58 12.54
CA ARG A 11 -38.25 -40.28 11.45
C ARG A 11 -38.81 -39.32 10.40
N ARG A 12 -40.12 -39.38 10.10
CA ARG A 12 -40.78 -38.41 9.21
C ARG A 12 -40.83 -37.02 9.83
N ARG A 13 -41.18 -36.92 11.13
CA ARG A 13 -41.19 -35.67 11.89
C ARG A 13 -39.81 -35.02 11.94
N ALA A 14 -38.78 -35.79 12.26
CA ALA A 14 -37.40 -35.30 12.30
C ALA A 14 -36.86 -34.85 10.92
N ARG A 15 -37.38 -35.41 9.82
CA ARG A 15 -37.08 -34.93 8.46
C ARG A 15 -37.80 -33.64 8.15
N ALA A 16 -39.09 -33.55 8.49
CA ALA A 16 -39.90 -32.35 8.27
C ALA A 16 -39.40 -31.14 9.07
N GLU A 17 -38.94 -31.36 10.30
CA GLU A 17 -38.35 -30.32 11.15
C GLU A 17 -36.99 -29.83 10.62
N ARG A 18 -36.24 -30.72 9.98
CA ARG A 18 -34.95 -30.39 9.36
C ARG A 18 -35.09 -29.68 8.01
N ASP A 19 -36.20 -29.91 7.30
CA ASP A 19 -36.58 -29.19 6.08
C ASP A 19 -37.53 -28.00 6.39
N SER A 20 -37.68 -27.62 7.67
CA SER A 20 -38.49 -26.47 8.07
C SER A 20 -37.85 -25.16 7.57
N PRO A 21 -38.62 -24.26 6.91
CA PRO A 21 -38.08 -23.03 6.34
C PRO A 21 -37.38 -22.12 7.36
N GLU A 22 -37.70 -22.20 8.65
CA GLU A 22 -37.07 -21.41 9.72
C GLU A 22 -35.57 -21.71 9.93
N SER A 23 -35.08 -22.92 9.58
CA SER A 23 -33.65 -23.24 9.71
C SER A 23 -32.78 -22.74 8.56
N ASN A 24 -33.38 -22.26 7.47
CA ASN A 24 -32.69 -21.73 6.29
C ASN A 24 -32.53 -20.20 6.30
N ASP A 25 -33.11 -19.50 7.28
CA ASP A 25 -33.09 -18.02 7.34
C ASP A 25 -31.69 -17.42 7.58
N VAL A 26 -30.75 -18.18 8.16
CA VAL A 26 -29.38 -17.69 8.43
C VAL A 26 -28.48 -17.75 7.19
N GLU A 27 -28.69 -18.71 6.29
CA GLU A 27 -27.97 -18.80 5.01
C GLU A 27 -28.50 -17.75 4.00
N ASP A 28 -29.79 -17.43 4.07
CA ASP A 28 -30.44 -16.46 3.20
C ASP A 28 -30.04 -15.00 3.52
N ASP A 29 -29.70 -14.68 4.79
CA ASP A 29 -29.21 -13.34 5.18
C ASP A 29 -27.82 -13.03 4.59
N PHE A 30 -26.95 -14.04 4.46
CA PHE A 30 -25.62 -13.85 3.89
C PHE A 30 -25.67 -13.64 2.37
N GLU A 31 -26.53 -14.41 1.67
CA GLU A 31 -26.75 -14.23 0.24
C GLU A 31 -27.49 -12.91 -0.07
N ARG A 32 -28.42 -12.49 0.79
CA ARG A 32 -29.08 -11.17 0.74
C ARG A 32 -28.08 -10.03 0.87
N ARG A 33 -27.21 -10.05 1.89
CA ARG A 33 -26.14 -9.03 2.05
C ARG A 33 -25.14 -9.03 0.89
N ARG A 34 -24.90 -10.19 0.26
CA ARG A 34 -24.04 -10.29 -0.94
C ARG A 34 -24.72 -9.70 -2.16
N ARG A 35 -26.03 -9.91 -2.31
CA ARG A 35 -26.86 -9.30 -3.37
C ARG A 35 -26.94 -7.79 -3.19
N GLU A 36 -27.19 -7.30 -1.98
CA GLU A 36 -27.16 -5.86 -1.65
C GLU A 36 -25.80 -5.22 -1.90
N ARG A 37 -24.69 -5.91 -1.59
CA ARG A 37 -23.35 -5.38 -1.86
C ARG A 37 -23.06 -5.31 -3.36
N ARG A 38 -23.56 -6.28 -4.13
CA ARG A 38 -23.49 -6.28 -5.59
C ARG A 38 -24.37 -5.20 -6.20
N GLU A 39 -25.55 -4.97 -5.65
CA GLU A 39 -26.44 -3.88 -6.06
C GLU A 39 -25.88 -2.51 -5.67
N ARG A 40 -25.24 -2.36 -4.51
CA ARG A 40 -24.50 -1.13 -4.13
C ARG A 40 -23.35 -0.83 -5.09
N LEU A 41 -22.60 -1.85 -5.49
CA LEU A 41 -21.53 -1.71 -6.48
C LEU A 41 -22.07 -1.39 -7.87
N ASN A 42 -23.24 -1.91 -8.23
CA ASN A 42 -23.88 -1.65 -9.51
C ASN A 42 -24.65 -0.32 -9.54
N ARG A 43 -25.07 0.21 -8.38
CA ARG A 43 -25.73 1.50 -8.19
C ARG A 43 -24.73 2.63 -7.91
N GLY A 44 -23.51 2.31 -7.49
CA GLY A 44 -22.42 3.25 -7.19
C GLY A 44 -21.50 3.60 -8.37
N GLY A 45 -21.95 3.40 -9.60
CA GLY A 45 -21.31 3.90 -10.82
C GLY A 45 -21.93 5.22 -11.26
N GLY A 46 -21.94 6.22 -10.39
CA GLY A 46 -22.46 7.57 -10.66
C GLY A 46 -21.90 8.48 -9.59
N GLY A 47 -21.00 9.38 -9.99
CA GLY A 47 -20.22 10.19 -9.07
C GLY A 47 -21.06 11.19 -8.29
N GLU A 48 -20.59 11.47 -7.07
CA GLU A 48 -20.82 12.68 -6.28
C GLU A 48 -20.10 12.48 -4.96
N ASP A 49 -18.84 12.93 -4.91
CA ASP A 49 -18.11 13.33 -3.70
C ASP A 49 -17.03 14.32 -4.17
N SER A 50 -17.51 15.43 -4.74
CA SER A 50 -16.75 16.67 -4.92
C SER A 50 -17.31 17.69 -3.93
N GLU A 51 -17.06 17.44 -2.64
CA GLU A 51 -17.26 18.44 -1.60
C GLU A 51 -16.13 19.48 -1.68
N ASP A 52 -16.42 20.53 -2.43
CA ASP A 52 -16.29 21.93 -2.03
C ASP A 52 -14.91 22.42 -1.50
N VAL A 53 -13.97 22.61 -2.44
CA VAL A 53 -12.77 23.44 -2.23
C VAL A 53 -12.96 24.88 -2.75
N SER A 54 -14.19 25.29 -3.03
CA SER A 54 -14.51 26.64 -3.53
C SER A 54 -14.82 27.66 -2.43
N SER A 55 -14.92 27.25 -1.15
CA SER A 55 -15.32 28.17 -0.08
C SER A 55 -14.20 29.02 0.54
N ALA A 56 -12.91 28.73 0.28
CA ALA A 56 -11.80 29.53 0.83
C ALA A 56 -11.42 30.75 -0.06
N ARG A 57 -11.60 30.63 -1.38
CA ARG A 57 -11.29 31.70 -2.34
C ARG A 57 -12.43 32.72 -2.47
N ALA A 58 -13.67 32.28 -2.27
CA ALA A 58 -14.86 33.14 -2.24
C ALA A 58 -14.98 33.98 -0.94
N ARG A 59 -14.43 33.51 0.18
CA ARG A 59 -14.45 34.25 1.47
C ARG A 59 -13.46 35.42 1.52
N ARG A 60 -12.34 35.34 0.80
CA ARG A 60 -11.35 36.44 0.73
C ARG A 60 -11.72 37.55 -0.26
N ARG A 61 -12.71 37.32 -1.14
CA ARG A 61 -13.21 38.35 -2.05
C ARG A 61 -14.35 39.16 -1.44
N ARG A 62 -15.19 38.53 -0.61
CA ARG A 62 -16.28 39.20 0.11
C ARG A 62 -15.83 40.13 1.25
N GLN A 63 -14.67 39.88 1.86
CA GLN A 63 -14.10 40.81 2.87
C GLN A 63 -13.33 41.99 2.27
N ARG A 64 -13.26 42.12 0.94
CA ARG A 64 -12.63 43.25 0.24
C ARG A 64 -13.63 44.07 -0.59
N GLU A 65 -14.91 43.67 -0.59
CA GLU A 65 -16.02 44.35 -1.27
C GLU A 65 -17.04 44.94 -0.25
N GLU A 66 -16.78 44.84 1.06
CA GLU A 66 -17.61 45.43 2.14
C GLU A 66 -16.92 46.58 2.90
N GLU A 67 -15.75 47.05 2.46
CA GLU A 67 -15.06 48.23 3.01
C GLU A 67 -14.77 49.28 1.91
N GLU A 68 -15.67 49.39 0.95
CA GLU A 68 -15.67 50.45 -0.06
C GLU A 68 -17.13 50.83 -0.39
N ALA A 69 -17.88 51.26 0.63
CA ALA A 69 -19.24 51.79 0.46
C ALA A 69 -19.67 52.66 1.67
N GLU A 70 -19.05 53.84 1.82
CA GLU A 70 -19.56 55.05 2.52
C GLU A 70 -18.43 56.10 2.42
N ALA A 71 -18.59 57.37 2.07
CA ALA A 71 -19.65 58.16 1.49
C ALA A 71 -18.97 59.43 0.93
N SER A 72 -19.30 59.84 -0.30
CA SER A 72 -19.36 61.27 -0.64
C SER A 72 -20.79 61.73 -0.34
N PRO A 73 -20.99 63.01 0.03
CA PRO A 73 -21.42 63.93 -1.02
C PRO A 73 -20.90 65.38 -0.87
N ALA A 74 -20.73 66.04 -2.01
CA ALA A 74 -20.71 67.51 -2.17
C ALA A 74 -22.15 68.08 -1.93
N PRO A 75 -22.43 69.40 -1.80
CA PRO A 75 -22.16 70.40 -2.87
C PRO A 75 -21.90 71.87 -2.44
N GLU A 76 -21.49 72.65 -3.44
CA GLU A 76 -21.55 74.12 -3.50
C GLU A 76 -22.93 74.70 -3.15
N VAL A 77 -22.96 75.90 -2.56
CA VAL A 77 -23.89 76.97 -2.99
C VAL A 77 -23.28 78.36 -2.79
N ASN A 78 -23.36 79.13 -3.88
CA ASN A 78 -23.19 80.57 -4.01
C ASN A 78 -24.24 81.37 -3.21
N ASN A 79 -23.86 82.55 -2.73
CA ASN A 79 -24.27 83.86 -3.29
C ASN A 79 -24.66 84.92 -2.23
N VAL A 80 -24.45 86.18 -2.66
CA VAL A 80 -25.08 87.44 -2.24
C VAL A 80 -24.32 88.20 -1.12
N GLN A 81 -23.45 89.16 -1.44
CA GLN A 81 -23.73 90.57 -1.79
C GLN A 81 -23.91 91.42 -0.52
N GLU A 82 -22.89 92.23 -0.21
CA GLU A 82 -23.13 93.56 0.36
C GLU A 82 -22.32 94.58 -0.45
N GLU A 83 -23.04 95.64 -0.76
CA GLU A 83 -22.81 96.68 -1.75
C GLU A 83 -21.89 97.81 -1.23
N PRO A 84 -21.45 98.70 -2.14
CA PRO A 84 -20.60 99.83 -1.83
C PRO A 84 -21.41 101.02 -1.31
N THR A 85 -20.85 101.76 -0.36
CA THR A 85 -21.28 103.10 0.09
C THR A 85 -19.97 103.82 0.47
N GLN A 86 -19.42 104.77 -0.31
CA GLN A 86 -19.87 106.13 -0.59
C GLN A 86 -20.43 106.85 0.64
N GLU A 87 -19.53 107.48 1.40
CA GLU A 87 -19.75 108.73 2.15
C GLU A 87 -18.67 109.70 1.61
N GLU A 88 -19.05 110.55 0.66
CA GLU A 88 -19.46 111.95 0.86
C GLU A 88 -18.27 112.91 0.99
N GLU A 89 -17.93 113.52 -0.15
CA GLU A 89 -17.55 114.93 -0.16
C GLU A 89 -18.71 115.79 0.37
N PRO A 90 -18.43 116.92 1.03
CA PRO A 90 -19.29 118.09 0.93
C PRO A 90 -18.61 119.15 0.05
N GLU A 91 -19.18 119.40 -1.13
CA GLU A 91 -19.12 120.71 -1.77
C GLU A 91 -20.04 121.67 -1.00
N GLU A 92 -19.51 122.77 -0.45
CA GLU A 92 -20.32 123.98 -0.24
C GLU A 92 -19.48 125.28 -0.32
N GLU A 93 -19.80 126.02 -1.38
CA GLU A 93 -19.77 127.47 -1.63
C GLU A 93 -18.65 128.39 -1.11
N ALA A 94 -18.06 129.07 -2.09
CA ALA A 94 -17.44 130.39 -1.94
C ALA A 94 -18.39 131.40 -1.26
N PRO A 95 -17.82 132.34 -0.48
CA PRO A 95 -17.97 133.72 -0.88
C PRO A 95 -16.65 134.50 -0.89
N ALA A 96 -16.60 135.46 -1.80
CA ALA A 96 -15.50 136.39 -2.02
C ALA A 96 -15.15 137.23 -0.77
N ALA A 97 -13.86 137.41 -0.50
CA ALA A 97 -13.20 138.72 -0.38
C ALA A 97 -11.72 138.61 0.05
N ALA A 98 -10.83 139.02 -0.86
CA ALA A 98 -9.60 139.81 -0.71
C ALA A 98 -8.50 139.48 0.35
N ALA A 99 -7.27 139.44 -0.19
CA ALA A 99 -5.96 139.86 0.36
C ALA A 99 -4.92 138.78 0.75
N ASP A 100 -3.94 138.65 -0.16
CA ASP A 100 -2.47 138.56 0.01
C ASP A 100 -1.76 137.31 0.59
N ASP A 101 -0.67 136.92 -0.11
CA ASP A 101 0.64 136.43 0.38
C ASP A 101 1.15 135.00 0.00
N ASP A 102 2.27 134.98 -0.75
CA ASP A 102 2.99 133.90 -1.44
C ASP A 102 3.57 132.73 -0.57
N GLU A 103 3.17 132.57 0.70
CA GLU A 103 3.80 131.60 1.63
C GLU A 103 3.17 130.19 1.59
N ALA A 104 1.89 130.07 1.24
CA ALA A 104 1.14 128.81 1.22
C ALA A 104 1.55 127.84 0.10
N GLU A 105 2.10 128.35 -1.02
CA GLU A 105 2.47 127.53 -2.18
C GLU A 105 3.76 126.72 -1.94
N MET A 106 4.68 127.27 -1.14
CA MET A 106 5.93 126.61 -0.73
C MET A 106 5.70 125.50 0.31
N GLU A 107 4.70 125.65 1.19
CA GLU A 107 4.35 124.65 2.21
C GLU A 107 3.61 123.45 1.59
N ALA A 108 2.75 123.68 0.59
CA ALA A 108 2.09 122.61 -0.16
C ALA A 108 3.08 121.74 -0.97
N MET A 109 4.16 122.33 -1.51
CA MET A 109 5.20 121.61 -2.24
C MET A 109 6.07 120.75 -1.32
N ARG A 110 6.42 121.24 -0.12
CA ARG A 110 7.13 120.46 0.91
C ARG A 110 6.29 119.29 1.42
N LEU A 111 4.99 119.48 1.65
CA LEU A 111 4.09 118.42 2.08
C LEU A 111 3.90 117.35 0.99
N ARG A 112 3.93 117.74 -0.29
CA ARG A 112 3.90 116.80 -1.42
C ARG A 112 5.21 116.02 -1.53
N GLU A 113 6.34 116.67 -1.33
CA GLU A 113 7.66 116.03 -1.33
C GLU A 113 7.82 115.08 -0.14
N GLU A 114 7.31 115.42 1.04
CA GLU A 114 7.29 114.57 2.22
C GLU A 114 6.31 113.38 2.05
N ARG A 115 5.15 113.60 1.43
CA ARG A 115 4.23 112.50 1.05
C ARG A 115 4.82 111.59 -0.03
N GLU A 116 5.55 112.13 -1.01
CA GLU A 116 6.26 111.32 -2.01
C GLU A 116 7.45 110.57 -1.40
N ALA A 117 8.17 111.16 -0.45
CA ALA A 117 9.23 110.49 0.31
C ALA A 117 8.66 109.37 1.20
N ALA A 118 7.57 109.63 1.93
CA ALA A 118 6.86 108.63 2.72
C ALA A 118 6.29 107.51 1.84
N ALA A 119 5.80 107.82 0.63
CA ALA A 119 5.33 106.83 -0.34
C ALA A 119 6.47 105.98 -0.92
N ARG A 120 7.67 106.55 -1.10
CA ARG A 120 8.88 105.80 -1.49
C ARG A 120 9.36 104.89 -0.36
N GLU A 121 9.37 105.38 0.87
CA GLU A 121 9.74 104.59 2.05
C GLU A 121 8.73 103.45 2.30
N ALA A 122 7.42 103.70 2.14
CA ALA A 122 6.39 102.68 2.24
C ALA A 122 6.54 101.61 1.13
N LYS A 123 6.84 102.01 -0.11
CA LYS A 123 7.13 101.07 -1.20
C LYS A 123 8.38 100.23 -0.94
N GLU A 124 9.43 100.82 -0.36
CA GLU A 124 10.66 100.09 -0.02
C GLU A 124 10.44 99.11 1.15
N ARG A 125 9.59 99.45 2.13
CA ARG A 125 9.17 98.54 3.20
C ARG A 125 8.35 97.37 2.67
N MET A 126 7.36 97.62 1.80
CA MET A 126 6.59 96.57 1.13
C MET A 126 7.50 95.64 0.33
N ARG A 127 8.48 96.19 -0.40
CA ARG A 127 9.43 95.38 -1.16
C ARG A 127 10.32 94.51 -0.25
N ARG A 128 10.76 95.02 0.90
CA ARG A 128 11.52 94.23 1.89
C ARG A 128 10.66 93.16 2.54
N GLU A 129 9.39 93.46 2.85
CA GLU A 129 8.43 92.48 3.37
C GLU A 129 8.13 91.39 2.33
N GLU A 130 7.96 91.74 1.05
CA GLU A 130 7.81 90.78 -0.06
C GLU A 130 9.08 89.92 -0.25
N GLU A 131 10.28 90.52 -0.21
CA GLU A 131 11.55 89.78 -0.29
C GLU A 131 11.76 88.85 0.92
N GLU A 132 11.35 89.26 2.14
CA GLU A 132 11.37 88.40 3.33
C GLU A 132 10.32 87.28 3.27
N GLU A 133 9.13 87.56 2.75
CA GLU A 133 8.07 86.56 2.58
C GLU A 133 8.46 85.52 1.52
N GLU A 134 9.06 85.96 0.42
CA GLU A 134 9.60 85.08 -0.63
C GLU A 134 10.73 84.20 -0.09
N ALA A 135 11.65 84.77 0.71
CA ALA A 135 12.71 84.01 1.38
C ALA A 135 12.16 82.95 2.35
N ARG A 136 11.12 83.28 3.14
CA ARG A 136 10.42 82.32 4.02
C ARG A 136 9.74 81.21 3.22
N LEU A 137 9.13 81.55 2.08
CA LEU A 137 8.50 80.57 1.19
C LEU A 137 9.55 79.62 0.57
N GLU A 138 10.71 80.14 0.21
CA GLU A 138 11.82 79.36 -0.34
C GLU A 138 12.43 78.44 0.72
N GLU A 139 12.63 78.90 1.96
CA GLU A 139 13.06 78.07 3.08
C GLU A 139 12.06 76.93 3.36
N LEU A 140 10.74 77.22 3.33
CA LEU A 140 9.70 76.20 3.48
C LEU A 140 9.73 75.18 2.34
N ARG A 141 10.01 75.61 1.09
CA ARG A 141 10.18 74.72 -0.07
C ARG A 141 11.41 73.83 0.09
N GLN A 142 12.54 74.39 0.51
CA GLN A 142 13.77 73.64 0.77
C GLN A 142 13.57 72.60 1.88
N LYS A 143 12.91 72.99 2.98
CA LYS A 143 12.60 72.09 4.11
C LYS A 143 11.65 70.95 3.69
N LYS A 144 10.63 71.24 2.87
CA LYS A 144 9.75 70.21 2.29
C LYS A 144 10.48 69.27 1.34
N GLU A 145 11.42 69.78 0.54
CA GLU A 145 12.21 68.95 -0.37
C GLU A 145 13.21 68.06 0.38
N GLU A 146 13.86 68.58 1.42
CA GLU A 146 14.75 67.82 2.30
C GLU A 146 13.98 66.73 3.07
N GLU A 147 12.80 67.05 3.60
CA GLU A 147 11.94 66.06 4.24
C GLU A 147 11.50 64.96 3.26
N ARG A 148 11.17 65.32 2.01
CA ARG A 148 10.83 64.36 0.95
C ARG A 148 12.02 63.45 0.61
N LYS A 149 13.23 64.01 0.51
CA LYS A 149 14.47 63.25 0.30
C LYS A 149 14.78 62.33 1.49
N ARG A 150 14.53 62.77 2.72
CA ARG A 150 14.70 61.95 3.94
C ARG A 150 13.72 60.77 3.94
N ARG A 151 12.44 61.00 3.61
CA ARG A 151 11.43 59.95 3.50
C ARG A 151 11.78 58.92 2.40
N GLN A 152 12.28 59.37 1.24
CA GLN A 152 12.74 58.47 0.17
C GLN A 152 13.91 57.59 0.61
N ARG A 153 14.90 58.15 1.33
CA ARG A 153 16.02 57.37 1.87
C ARG A 153 15.57 56.35 2.91
N GLU A 154 14.67 56.73 3.81
CA GLU A 154 14.09 55.81 4.80
C GLU A 154 13.26 54.69 4.14
N GLU A 155 12.57 54.97 3.04
CA GLU A 155 11.80 53.98 2.28
C GLU A 155 12.73 53.02 1.52
N GLU A 156 13.76 53.52 0.85
CA GLU A 156 14.77 52.69 0.19
C GLU A 156 15.54 51.80 1.17
N GLU A 157 15.83 52.29 2.38
CA GLU A 157 16.49 51.51 3.44
C GLU A 157 15.58 50.37 3.90
N ARG A 158 14.28 50.65 4.13
CA ARG A 158 13.28 49.62 4.48
C ARG A 158 13.12 48.57 3.38
N GLU A 159 13.09 48.98 2.12
CA GLU A 159 13.02 48.04 0.99
C GLU A 159 14.26 47.15 0.92
N ARG A 160 15.46 47.70 1.14
CA ARG A 160 16.71 46.93 1.19
C ARG A 160 16.72 45.92 2.33
N GLU A 161 16.31 46.33 3.53
CA GLU A 161 16.19 45.43 4.69
C GLU A 161 15.14 44.33 4.45
N GLU A 162 14.02 44.64 3.78
CA GLU A 162 13.01 43.65 3.45
C GLU A 162 13.52 42.62 2.43
N ILE A 163 14.24 43.07 1.40
CA ILE A 163 14.89 42.19 0.41
C ILE A 163 15.91 41.28 1.11
N GLU A 164 16.78 41.84 1.95
CA GLU A 164 17.77 41.06 2.68
C GLU A 164 17.11 40.03 3.61
N ARG A 165 16.02 40.41 4.29
CA ARG A 165 15.24 39.48 5.13
C ARG A 165 14.61 38.36 4.30
N ARG A 166 14.09 38.66 3.11
CA ARG A 166 13.54 37.66 2.18
C ARG A 166 14.63 36.73 1.66
N GLU A 167 15.81 37.25 1.34
CA GLU A 167 16.96 36.45 0.89
C GLU A 167 17.47 35.52 2.00
N ARG A 168 17.62 36.02 3.23
CA ARG A 168 17.99 35.21 4.40
C ARG A 168 16.98 34.09 4.67
N ALA A 169 15.68 34.39 4.62
CA ALA A 169 14.63 33.39 4.79
C ALA A 169 14.63 32.34 3.65
N ALA A 170 14.89 32.76 2.41
CA ALA A 170 15.02 31.84 1.28
C ALA A 170 16.27 30.95 1.39
N ALA A 171 17.39 31.48 1.87
CA ALA A 171 18.62 30.73 2.12
C ALA A 171 18.44 29.70 3.24
N GLU A 172 17.80 30.09 4.35
CA GLU A 172 17.48 29.18 5.47
C GLU A 172 16.57 28.03 5.03
N LYS A 173 15.54 28.33 4.23
CA LYS A 173 14.64 27.31 3.68
C LYS A 173 15.40 26.32 2.78
N LYS A 174 16.27 26.82 1.90
CA LYS A 174 17.11 25.96 1.04
C LYS A 174 18.07 25.10 1.86
N ALA A 175 18.70 25.65 2.90
CA ALA A 175 19.59 24.91 3.78
C ALA A 175 18.86 23.77 4.52
N ARG A 176 17.64 24.04 5.01
CA ARG A 176 16.79 23.04 5.67
C ARG A 176 16.35 21.92 4.71
N GLU A 177 15.97 22.27 3.48
CA GLU A 177 15.63 21.28 2.45
C GLU A 177 16.85 20.42 2.06
N GLU A 178 18.04 21.00 1.96
CA GLU A 178 19.27 20.26 1.69
C GLU A 178 19.65 19.32 2.84
N GLU A 179 19.55 19.77 4.09
CA GLU A 179 19.80 18.94 5.27
C GLU A 179 18.80 17.77 5.35
N GLU A 180 17.52 18.02 5.07
CA GLU A 180 16.50 16.97 5.03
C GLU A 180 16.75 15.95 3.90
N ARG A 181 17.21 16.40 2.73
CA ARG A 181 17.62 15.50 1.64
C ARG A 181 18.84 14.66 2.02
N ARG A 182 19.85 15.26 2.65
CA ARG A 182 21.05 14.53 3.14
C ARG A 182 20.68 13.48 4.20
N LYS A 183 19.79 13.81 5.13
CA LYS A 183 19.27 12.85 6.13
C LYS A 183 18.51 11.71 5.47
N LYS A 184 17.63 11.97 4.50
CA LYS A 184 16.91 10.93 3.76
C LYS A 184 17.85 10.02 2.96
N GLU A 185 18.86 10.59 2.29
CA GLU A 185 19.86 9.81 1.55
C GLU A 185 20.71 8.93 2.48
N GLU A 186 21.06 9.42 3.68
CA GLU A 186 21.76 8.64 4.70
C GLU A 186 20.90 7.52 5.29
N GLU A 187 19.65 7.81 5.64
CA GLU A 187 18.69 6.80 6.09
C GLU A 187 18.46 5.71 5.03
N GLU A 188 18.33 6.08 3.75
CA GLU A 188 18.24 5.09 2.67
C GLU A 188 19.49 4.24 2.54
N ARG A 189 20.68 4.83 2.71
CA ARG A 189 21.96 4.12 2.65
C ARG A 189 22.07 3.11 3.79
N ILE A 190 21.73 3.52 5.02
CA ILE A 190 21.67 2.64 6.20
C ILE A 190 20.66 1.51 5.98
N LYS A 191 19.47 1.81 5.45
CA LYS A 191 18.45 0.80 5.16
C LYS A 191 18.90 -0.21 4.10
N ARG A 192 19.57 0.24 3.03
CA ARG A 192 20.15 -0.66 2.02
C ARG A 192 21.24 -1.54 2.60
N GLU A 193 22.13 -0.97 3.41
CA GLU A 193 23.18 -1.72 4.11
C GLU A 193 22.60 -2.74 5.09
N GLU A 194 21.57 -2.38 5.85
CA GLU A 194 20.87 -3.29 6.76
C GLU A 194 20.15 -4.40 5.99
N GLU A 195 19.55 -4.10 4.84
CA GLU A 195 18.91 -5.10 3.99
C GLU A 195 19.94 -6.10 3.41
N GLU A 196 21.10 -5.62 2.97
CA GLU A 196 22.21 -6.46 2.52
C GLU A 196 22.80 -7.29 3.67
N ARG A 197 22.99 -6.71 4.86
CA ARG A 197 23.36 -7.47 6.07
C ARG A 197 22.30 -8.51 6.43
N ARG A 198 21.01 -8.21 6.29
CA ARG A 198 19.91 -9.18 6.52
C ARG A 198 19.92 -10.30 5.48
N LYS A 199 20.19 -10.00 4.21
CA LYS A 199 20.39 -11.01 3.15
C LYS A 199 21.62 -11.87 3.42
N ASN A 200 22.73 -11.28 3.86
CA ASN A 200 23.94 -12.02 4.24
C ASN A 200 23.75 -12.85 5.51
N ARG A 201 23.03 -12.36 6.52
CA ARG A 201 22.69 -13.14 7.73
C ARG A 201 21.72 -14.28 7.41
N ARG A 202 20.80 -14.13 6.45
CA ARG A 202 19.99 -15.23 5.91
C ARG A 202 20.79 -16.26 5.12
N LYS A 203 21.94 -15.89 4.57
CA LYS A 203 22.94 -16.82 3.99
C LYS A 203 23.84 -17.46 5.06
N GLY A 204 23.77 -17.00 6.31
CA GLY A 204 24.80 -17.20 7.33
C GLY A 204 24.76 -18.48 8.16
N LEU A 205 23.75 -19.37 8.04
CA LEU A 205 23.74 -20.63 8.79
C LEU A 205 23.22 -21.78 7.90
N GLY A 206 24.13 -22.47 7.20
CA GLY A 206 23.83 -23.74 6.51
C GLY A 206 23.40 -23.65 5.04
N GLY A 207 23.93 -22.68 4.29
CA GLY A 207 23.64 -22.43 2.88
C GLY A 207 24.10 -23.52 1.91
N LEU A 208 23.63 -24.77 2.03
CA LEU A 208 23.62 -25.68 0.89
C LEU A 208 22.85 -25.00 -0.24
N SER A 209 23.42 -25.00 -1.46
CA SER A 209 22.72 -24.59 -2.68
C SER A 209 21.34 -25.28 -2.73
N PRO A 210 20.28 -24.61 -3.20
CA PRO A 210 18.95 -25.22 -3.35
C PRO A 210 18.99 -26.60 -4.04
N GLU A 211 19.88 -26.77 -5.03
CA GLU A 211 20.12 -28.03 -5.73
C GLU A 211 20.70 -29.12 -4.80
N LYS A 212 21.68 -28.76 -3.96
CA LYS A 212 22.26 -29.66 -2.98
C LYS A 212 21.23 -30.07 -1.92
N LYS A 213 20.36 -29.15 -1.49
CA LYS A 213 19.25 -29.46 -0.56
C LYS A 213 18.25 -30.43 -1.17
N GLN A 214 17.90 -30.26 -2.45
CA GLN A 214 17.02 -31.19 -3.16
C GLN A 214 17.66 -32.57 -3.34
N LYS A 215 18.94 -32.62 -3.74
CA LYS A 215 19.70 -33.88 -3.84
C LYS A 215 19.75 -34.60 -2.50
N LEU A 216 20.04 -33.89 -1.42
CA LEU A 216 20.07 -34.45 -0.07
C LEU A 216 18.69 -34.97 0.37
N LYS A 217 17.62 -34.21 0.13
CA LYS A 217 16.24 -34.68 0.40
C LYS A 217 15.92 -35.97 -0.36
N LYS A 218 16.33 -36.08 -1.63
CA LYS A 218 16.16 -37.29 -2.43
C LYS A 218 16.94 -38.47 -1.84
N LEU A 219 18.20 -38.28 -1.44
CA LEU A 219 19.03 -39.31 -0.82
C LEU A 219 18.44 -39.78 0.52
N ILE A 220 17.98 -38.85 1.36
CA ILE A 220 17.32 -39.18 2.64
C ILE A 220 16.05 -39.99 2.39
N MET A 221 15.22 -39.60 1.41
CA MET A 221 14.00 -40.33 1.08
C MET A 221 14.28 -41.70 0.46
N GLN A 222 15.32 -41.82 -0.37
CA GLN A 222 15.78 -43.10 -0.93
C GLN A 222 16.25 -44.03 0.18
N ARG A 223 17.12 -43.55 1.06
CA ARG A 223 17.61 -44.30 2.22
C ARG A 223 16.46 -44.70 3.15
N ALA A 224 15.55 -43.79 3.46
CA ALA A 224 14.38 -44.10 4.30
C ALA A 224 13.48 -45.17 3.65
N ALA A 225 13.32 -45.14 2.32
CA ALA A 225 12.56 -46.17 1.60
C ALA A 225 13.29 -47.52 1.55
N GLU A 226 14.62 -47.52 1.51
CA GLU A 226 15.44 -48.73 1.63
C GLU A 226 15.37 -49.31 3.04
N GLU A 227 15.55 -48.49 4.07
CA GLU A 227 15.43 -48.87 5.48
C GLU A 227 14.04 -49.43 5.80
N LEU A 228 12.96 -48.81 5.29
CA LEU A 228 11.59 -49.33 5.44
C LEU A 228 11.40 -50.72 4.80
N ARG A 229 12.02 -50.97 3.64
CA ARG A 229 11.98 -52.29 3.00
C ARG A 229 12.81 -53.32 3.77
N GLN A 230 13.99 -52.93 4.24
CA GLN A 230 14.87 -53.79 5.03
C GLN A 230 14.23 -54.15 6.37
N GLU A 231 13.59 -53.19 7.06
CA GLU A 231 12.85 -53.44 8.29
C GLU A 231 11.67 -54.40 8.04
N ALA A 232 10.93 -54.21 6.94
CA ALA A 232 9.85 -55.13 6.58
C ALA A 232 10.37 -56.57 6.31
N MET A 233 11.50 -56.71 5.61
CA MET A 233 12.16 -58.00 5.38
C MET A 233 12.63 -58.63 6.69
N ARG A 234 13.32 -57.87 7.55
CA ARG A 234 13.78 -58.33 8.87
C ARG A 234 12.62 -58.76 9.75
N LYS A 235 11.55 -57.97 9.83
CA LYS A 235 10.34 -58.31 10.59
C LYS A 235 9.66 -59.57 10.07
N LYS A 236 9.67 -59.78 8.74
CA LYS A 236 9.16 -61.02 8.12
C LYS A 236 10.03 -62.22 8.49
N GLU A 237 11.34 -62.09 8.41
CA GLU A 237 12.29 -63.14 8.79
C GLU A 237 12.22 -63.48 10.29
N GLU A 238 12.17 -62.47 11.15
CA GLU A 238 11.97 -62.64 12.60
C GLU A 238 10.63 -63.34 12.89
N LYS A 239 9.56 -63.00 12.16
CA LYS A 239 8.28 -63.70 12.25
C LYS A 239 8.41 -65.16 11.80
N GLU A 240 9.08 -65.43 10.69
CA GLU A 240 9.31 -66.80 10.19
C GLU A 240 10.14 -67.62 11.18
N ASN A 241 11.22 -67.05 11.73
CA ASN A 241 12.07 -67.70 12.73
C ASN A 241 11.31 -67.94 14.04
N PHE A 242 10.48 -66.98 14.48
CA PHE A 242 9.61 -67.15 15.63
C PHE A 242 8.60 -68.30 15.41
N ILE A 243 7.97 -68.37 14.25
CA ILE A 243 7.02 -69.45 13.91
C ILE A 243 7.75 -70.79 13.87
N LYS A 244 8.93 -70.88 13.24
CA LYS A 244 9.74 -72.11 13.18
C LYS A 244 10.13 -72.61 14.58
N ASN A 245 10.49 -71.71 15.49
CA ASN A 245 10.84 -72.06 16.87
C ASN A 245 9.62 -72.42 17.73
N LYS A 246 8.47 -71.78 17.48
CA LYS A 246 7.26 -71.95 18.29
C LYS A 246 6.40 -73.14 17.86
N VAL A 247 6.41 -73.47 16.57
CA VAL A 247 5.62 -74.55 15.97
C VAL A 247 6.57 -75.65 15.53
N GLU A 248 6.67 -76.69 16.35
CA GLU A 248 7.42 -77.90 15.98
C GLU A 248 6.73 -78.59 14.77
N PRO A 249 7.49 -79.12 13.80
CA PRO A 249 6.93 -79.92 12.73
C PRO A 249 6.14 -81.11 13.28
N LEU A 250 4.97 -81.35 12.71
CA LEU A 250 4.10 -82.44 13.15
C LEU A 250 4.63 -83.78 12.62
N HIS A 251 5.12 -84.63 13.51
CA HIS A 251 5.58 -85.97 13.19
C HIS A 251 4.45 -86.98 13.42
N VAL A 252 3.70 -87.29 12.36
CA VAL A 252 2.67 -88.35 12.36
C VAL A 252 3.13 -89.61 11.63
N ASP A 253 4.22 -89.52 10.89
CA ASP A 253 4.77 -90.63 10.12
C ASP A 253 5.32 -91.71 11.07
N GLY A 254 4.72 -92.90 11.01
CA GLY A 254 5.09 -94.06 11.84
C GLY A 254 4.21 -94.28 13.08
N VAL A 255 3.21 -93.43 13.35
CA VAL A 255 2.25 -93.65 14.44
C VAL A 255 1.13 -94.59 13.98
N ASN A 256 1.36 -95.90 14.09
CA ASN A 256 0.40 -96.92 13.65
C ASN A 256 -0.66 -97.28 14.72
N ASN A 257 -0.47 -96.84 15.97
CA ASN A 257 -1.38 -97.12 17.07
C ASN A 257 -2.42 -96.01 17.25
N LYS A 258 -3.72 -96.38 17.18
CA LYS A 258 -4.86 -95.46 17.33
C LYS A 258 -4.82 -94.64 18.62
N GLN A 259 -4.42 -95.25 19.73
CA GLN A 259 -4.41 -94.56 21.03
C GLN A 259 -3.34 -93.46 21.12
N ASP A 260 -2.20 -93.66 20.46
CA ASP A 260 -1.13 -92.64 20.40
C ASP A 260 -1.57 -91.47 19.52
N LEU A 261 -2.24 -91.75 18.40
CA LEU A 261 -2.79 -90.73 17.53
C LEU A 261 -3.87 -89.88 18.23
N GLU A 262 -4.79 -90.51 18.96
CA GLU A 262 -5.81 -89.79 19.73
C GLU A 262 -5.21 -88.88 20.82
N ARG A 263 -4.10 -89.32 21.46
CA ARG A 263 -3.38 -88.50 22.44
C ARG A 263 -2.75 -87.25 21.80
N ILE A 264 -2.13 -87.40 20.63
CA ILE A 264 -1.56 -86.26 19.89
C ILE A 264 -2.64 -85.25 19.50
N VAL A 265 -3.77 -85.72 18.95
CA VAL A 265 -4.89 -84.85 18.56
C VAL A 265 -5.45 -84.09 19.76
N ARG A 266 -5.65 -84.75 20.91
CA ARG A 266 -6.12 -84.09 22.14
C ARG A 266 -5.13 -83.04 22.65
N LYS A 267 -3.82 -83.33 22.61
CA LYS A 267 -2.77 -82.38 23.00
C LYS A 267 -2.76 -81.14 22.10
N LEU A 268 -2.83 -81.32 20.78
CA LEU A 268 -2.90 -80.21 19.81
C LEU A 268 -4.15 -79.36 20.02
N TYR A 269 -5.29 -79.99 20.29
CA TYR A 269 -6.54 -79.26 20.56
C TYR A 269 -6.45 -78.41 21.84
N GLN A 270 -5.87 -78.93 22.92
CA GLN A 270 -5.63 -78.17 24.15
C GLN A 270 -4.68 -76.98 23.91
N GLN A 271 -3.60 -77.20 23.16
CA GLN A 271 -2.67 -76.13 22.77
C GLN A 271 -3.37 -75.07 21.91
N TYR A 272 -4.20 -75.48 20.96
CA TYR A 272 -5.01 -74.58 20.13
C TYR A 272 -5.96 -73.74 20.98
N ALA A 273 -6.71 -74.34 21.90
CA ALA A 273 -7.66 -73.63 22.76
C ALA A 273 -6.96 -72.52 23.58
N ARG A 274 -5.82 -72.84 24.19
CA ARG A 274 -4.99 -71.87 24.91
C ARG A 274 -4.46 -70.76 24.00
N LEU A 275 -3.88 -71.10 22.85
CA LEU A 275 -3.36 -70.10 21.90
C LEU A 275 -4.47 -69.20 21.35
N HIS A 276 -5.68 -69.73 21.20
CA HIS A 276 -6.85 -68.96 20.75
C HIS A 276 -7.29 -67.94 21.81
N GLU A 277 -7.26 -68.32 23.10
CA GLU A 277 -7.48 -67.40 24.21
C GLU A 277 -6.42 -66.28 24.24
N GLU A 278 -5.13 -66.64 24.17
CA GLU A 278 -4.03 -65.66 24.12
C GLU A 278 -4.15 -64.71 22.91
N LYS A 279 -4.55 -65.24 21.75
CA LYS A 279 -4.84 -64.45 20.54
C LYS A 279 -5.97 -63.45 20.79
N TYR A 280 -7.07 -63.89 21.41
CA TYR A 280 -8.23 -63.06 21.69
C TYR A 280 -7.87 -61.88 22.61
N ASP A 281 -7.09 -62.13 23.66
CA ASP A 281 -6.62 -61.09 24.58
C ASP A 281 -5.77 -60.02 23.87
N VAL A 282 -4.88 -60.44 22.97
CA VAL A 282 -4.05 -59.53 22.19
C VAL A 282 -4.91 -58.72 21.20
N GLU A 283 -5.86 -59.36 20.51
CA GLU A 283 -6.77 -58.65 19.61
C GLU A 283 -7.62 -57.61 20.35
N LEU A 284 -8.10 -57.89 21.56
CA LEU A 284 -8.82 -56.91 22.36
C LEU A 284 -7.95 -55.71 22.74
N LYS A 285 -6.69 -55.95 23.11
CA LYS A 285 -5.73 -54.87 23.39
C LYS A 285 -5.47 -54.00 22.16
N ILE A 286 -5.29 -54.62 20.99
CA ILE A 286 -5.12 -53.90 19.71
C ILE A 286 -6.36 -53.06 19.40
N ARG A 287 -7.57 -53.63 19.51
CA ARG A 287 -8.82 -52.88 19.28
C ARG A 287 -8.92 -51.66 20.21
N LYS A 288 -8.58 -51.81 21.49
CA LYS A 288 -8.56 -50.68 22.44
C LYS A 288 -7.56 -49.59 22.02
N GLN A 289 -6.36 -49.98 21.58
CA GLN A 289 -5.35 -49.06 21.08
C GLN A 289 -5.81 -48.36 19.78
N ASP A 290 -6.47 -49.06 18.87
CA ASP A 290 -7.03 -48.48 17.64
C ASP A 290 -8.09 -47.41 17.96
N PHE A 291 -8.96 -47.66 18.94
CA PHE A 291 -9.91 -46.66 19.42
C PHE A 291 -9.22 -45.43 20.00
N GLU A 292 -8.19 -45.62 20.82
CA GLU A 292 -7.39 -44.54 21.41
C GLU A 292 -6.66 -43.73 20.33
N ILE A 293 -6.04 -44.39 19.34
CA ILE A 293 -5.38 -43.72 18.21
C ILE A 293 -6.40 -42.91 17.41
N ASN A 294 -7.59 -43.45 17.17
CA ASN A 294 -8.65 -42.75 16.44
C ASN A 294 -9.14 -41.52 17.23
N GLU A 295 -9.35 -41.66 18.54
CA GLU A 295 -9.73 -40.54 19.41
C GLU A 295 -8.64 -39.46 19.42
N LEU A 296 -7.37 -39.83 19.56
CA LEU A 296 -6.25 -38.91 19.50
C LEU A 296 -6.13 -38.24 18.13
N THR A 297 -6.36 -38.98 17.05
CA THR A 297 -6.36 -38.44 15.68
C THR A 297 -7.44 -37.38 15.50
N ILE A 298 -8.65 -37.63 16.03
CA ILE A 298 -9.75 -36.64 16.03
C ILE A 298 -9.34 -35.40 16.83
N LYS A 299 -8.85 -35.56 18.06
CA LYS A 299 -8.39 -34.45 18.91
C LYS A 299 -7.30 -33.60 18.22
N VAL A 300 -6.31 -34.25 17.59
CA VAL A 300 -5.25 -33.55 16.85
C VAL A 300 -5.83 -32.77 15.67
N ASN A 301 -6.83 -33.30 14.99
CA ASN A 301 -7.49 -32.60 13.88
C ASN A 301 -8.35 -31.42 14.36
N ASP A 302 -9.06 -31.57 15.47
CA ASP A 302 -9.86 -30.50 16.07
C ASP A 302 -8.97 -29.34 16.58
N ILE A 303 -7.82 -29.66 17.19
CA ILE A 303 -6.81 -28.67 17.61
C ILE A 303 -6.21 -27.93 16.42
N LYS A 304 -5.96 -28.63 15.30
CA LYS A 304 -5.48 -28.02 14.05
C LYS A 304 -6.57 -27.20 13.34
N GLY A 305 -7.81 -27.24 13.83
CA GLY A 305 -8.99 -26.60 13.28
C GLY A 305 -9.63 -27.46 12.19
N LYS A 306 -10.95 -27.69 12.32
CA LYS A 306 -11.80 -28.39 11.32
C LYS A 306 -11.72 -27.79 9.91
N PHE A 307 -11.32 -26.51 9.82
CA PHE A 307 -11.03 -25.80 8.58
C PHE A 307 -9.56 -25.37 8.56
N ILE A 308 -8.66 -26.31 8.29
CA ILE A 308 -7.38 -25.93 7.66
C ILE A 308 -7.78 -25.35 6.30
N LYS A 309 -7.92 -24.02 6.20
CA LYS A 309 -8.25 -23.36 4.93
C LYS A 309 -7.15 -23.77 3.94
N PRO A 310 -7.44 -24.68 2.99
CA PRO A 310 -6.41 -25.11 2.05
C PRO A 310 -6.00 -23.84 1.33
N VAL A 311 -4.70 -23.50 1.36
CA VAL A 311 -4.20 -22.32 0.67
C VAL A 311 -4.55 -22.51 -0.80
N LEU A 312 -5.58 -21.79 -1.27
CA LEU A 312 -6.08 -21.89 -2.64
C LEU A 312 -4.97 -21.36 -3.56
N LYS A 313 -4.10 -22.27 -4.01
CA LYS A 313 -3.14 -21.97 -5.04
C LYS A 313 -3.91 -21.75 -6.34
N LYS A 314 -3.57 -20.69 -7.07
CA LYS A 314 -4.09 -20.43 -8.42
C LYS A 314 -3.58 -21.54 -9.35
N VAL A 315 -4.29 -22.65 -9.37
CA VAL A 315 -4.07 -23.74 -10.33
C VAL A 315 -4.66 -23.31 -11.67
N SER A 316 -3.85 -23.31 -12.72
CA SER A 316 -4.33 -23.03 -14.07
C SER A 316 -5.28 -24.16 -14.50
N LYS A 317 -6.39 -23.82 -15.16
CA LYS A 317 -7.36 -24.81 -15.67
C LYS A 317 -6.72 -25.77 -16.71
N THR A 318 -5.57 -25.42 -17.26
CA THR A 318 -4.80 -26.23 -18.20
C THR A 318 -4.12 -27.43 -17.55
N ASP A 319 -3.59 -27.30 -16.32
CA ASP A 319 -2.87 -28.38 -15.62
C ASP A 319 -3.82 -29.55 -15.28
N ALA A 320 -5.06 -29.25 -14.88
CA ALA A 320 -6.11 -30.24 -14.65
C ALA A 320 -6.60 -30.93 -15.95
N LYS A 321 -6.50 -30.25 -17.10
CA LYS A 321 -6.82 -30.85 -18.42
C LYS A 321 -5.71 -31.78 -18.89
N LEU A 322 -4.43 -31.44 -18.67
CA LEU A 322 -3.31 -32.35 -18.91
C LEU A 322 -3.39 -33.58 -18.01
N ALA A 323 -3.61 -33.40 -16.70
CA ALA A 323 -3.72 -34.51 -15.76
C ALA A 323 -4.90 -35.47 -16.06
N ARG A 324 -5.98 -34.98 -16.70
CA ARG A 324 -7.07 -35.83 -17.20
C ARG A 324 -6.66 -36.65 -18.42
N PHE A 325 -5.87 -36.07 -19.33
CA PHE A 325 -5.28 -36.80 -20.45
C PHE A 325 -4.26 -37.86 -20.00
N ASP A 326 -3.40 -37.52 -19.03
CA ASP A 326 -2.39 -38.43 -18.46
C ASP A 326 -3.05 -39.61 -17.71
N ARG A 327 -4.18 -39.36 -17.03
CA ARG A 327 -4.91 -40.40 -16.29
C ARG A 327 -5.74 -41.30 -17.19
N ASN A 328 -6.28 -40.77 -18.29
CA ASN A 328 -7.13 -41.52 -19.23
C ASN A 328 -6.32 -42.42 -20.18
N LYS A 329 -4.99 -42.33 -20.16
CA LYS A 329 -4.08 -43.15 -20.97
C LYS A 329 -3.46 -44.34 -20.24
N GLY A 330 -3.91 -44.69 -19.04
CA GLY A 330 -3.71 -46.02 -18.43
C GLY A 330 -2.25 -46.48 -18.22
N GLY A 331 -1.26 -45.66 -18.52
CA GLY A 331 0.14 -45.94 -18.32
C GLY A 331 0.69 -44.98 -17.29
N LYS A 332 1.65 -45.42 -16.48
CA LYS A 332 2.61 -44.50 -15.88
C LYS A 332 3.44 -43.92 -17.04
N GLU A 333 2.83 -43.02 -17.82
CA GLU A 333 3.49 -42.18 -18.81
C GLU A 333 4.40 -41.24 -18.01
N SER A 334 5.55 -41.78 -17.61
CA SER A 334 6.69 -40.96 -17.26
C SER A 334 6.89 -40.04 -18.44
N PHE A 335 6.98 -38.73 -18.19
CA PHE A 335 7.23 -37.68 -19.18
C PHE A 335 8.37 -38.01 -20.17
N ARG A 336 9.28 -38.90 -19.75
CA ARG A 336 10.36 -39.48 -20.53
C ARG A 336 9.90 -40.34 -21.73
N ASN A 337 8.74 -40.98 -21.66
CA ASN A 337 8.21 -41.86 -22.71
C ASN A 337 7.59 -41.09 -23.89
N GLN A 338 7.17 -39.84 -23.66
CA GLN A 338 6.65 -38.94 -24.69
C GLN A 338 7.79 -38.25 -25.49
N LEU A 339 9.02 -38.30 -24.97
CA LEU A 339 10.20 -37.80 -25.66
C LEU A 339 10.77 -38.93 -26.52
N LYS A 340 10.95 -38.69 -27.83
CA LYS A 340 11.75 -39.56 -28.68
C LYS A 340 13.15 -39.62 -28.09
N SER A 341 13.47 -40.69 -27.36
CA SER A 341 14.83 -40.94 -26.91
C SER A 341 15.68 -41.14 -28.16
N THR A 342 16.40 -40.12 -28.61
CA THR A 342 17.54 -40.31 -29.50
C THR A 342 18.47 -41.23 -28.73
N GLY A 343 18.58 -42.51 -29.13
CA GLY A 343 19.29 -43.60 -28.45
C GLY A 343 20.80 -43.36 -28.32
N GLN A 344 21.17 -42.24 -27.72
CA GLN A 344 22.48 -41.66 -27.58
C GLN A 344 22.50 -41.02 -26.19
N SER A 345 22.45 -41.85 -25.15
CA SER A 345 23.01 -41.43 -23.87
C SER A 345 24.51 -41.28 -24.07
N LYS A 346 24.98 -40.09 -24.45
CA LYS A 346 26.41 -39.75 -24.56
C LYS A 346 27.19 -39.87 -23.23
N TYR A 347 26.56 -40.39 -22.18
CA TYR A 347 27.10 -40.61 -20.85
C TYR A 347 26.78 -42.01 -20.26
N ALA A 348 26.16 -42.92 -21.03
CA ALA A 348 26.13 -44.32 -20.60
C ALA A 348 27.49 -44.93 -20.92
N LEU A 349 28.20 -45.30 -19.86
CA LEU A 349 29.47 -45.99 -19.93
C LEU A 349 29.29 -47.24 -20.80
N LYS A 350 30.09 -47.30 -21.85
CA LYS A 350 30.07 -48.30 -22.91
C LYS A 350 30.73 -49.56 -22.39
N GLU A 351 29.94 -50.49 -21.88
CA GLU A 351 30.39 -51.84 -21.59
C GLU A 351 29.17 -52.74 -21.84
N GLU A 352 29.35 -53.75 -22.70
CA GLU A 352 28.34 -54.73 -23.11
C GLU A 352 27.36 -54.28 -24.22
N GLU A 353 27.73 -54.56 -25.48
CA GLU A 353 26.95 -55.44 -26.39
C GLU A 353 27.62 -55.42 -27.77
N GLU A 354 28.79 -56.06 -27.86
CA GLU A 354 29.38 -56.49 -29.11
C GLU A 354 28.85 -57.90 -29.43
N ALA A 355 27.55 -58.04 -29.72
CA ALA A 355 26.97 -59.37 -30.00
C ALA A 355 25.62 -59.38 -30.75
N ALA A 356 25.51 -58.74 -31.92
CA ALA A 356 24.54 -59.15 -32.96
C ALA A 356 24.90 -58.51 -34.31
N LYS A 357 25.75 -59.18 -35.09
CA LYS A 357 25.36 -60.00 -36.24
C LYS A 357 24.79 -59.19 -37.41
N ASN A 358 25.69 -58.95 -38.36
CA ASN A 358 25.54 -58.92 -39.81
C ASN A 358 24.11 -58.70 -40.35
N PRO A 359 23.84 -57.58 -41.06
CA PRO A 359 22.51 -57.28 -41.54
C PRO A 359 22.06 -58.25 -42.66
N ASP A 360 20.78 -58.61 -42.57
CA ASP A 360 19.97 -59.60 -43.32
C ASP A 360 19.98 -59.48 -44.85
N TRP A 361 20.67 -58.51 -45.45
CA TRP A 361 20.76 -58.37 -46.91
C TRP A 361 21.79 -59.33 -47.53
N ARG A 362 22.71 -59.90 -46.74
CA ARG A 362 23.76 -60.80 -47.26
C ARG A 362 23.21 -62.16 -47.68
N GLU A 363 22.16 -62.65 -47.03
CA GLU A 363 21.50 -63.93 -47.37
C GLU A 363 20.60 -63.81 -48.61
N GLY A 364 20.02 -62.62 -48.86
CA GLY A 364 19.21 -62.35 -50.04
C GLY A 364 20.00 -62.37 -51.35
N LEU A 365 21.27 -61.93 -51.33
CA LEU A 365 22.14 -61.94 -52.51
C LEU A 365 22.63 -63.35 -52.87
N GLN A 366 22.85 -64.22 -51.87
CA GLN A 366 23.28 -65.60 -52.11
C GLN A 366 22.18 -66.43 -52.79
N LYS A 367 20.93 -66.26 -52.36
CA LYS A 367 19.77 -66.92 -52.99
C LYS A 367 19.53 -66.48 -54.44
N HIS A 368 19.88 -65.24 -54.79
CA HIS A 368 19.74 -64.75 -56.15
C HIS A 368 20.84 -65.28 -57.07
N GLN A 369 22.04 -65.55 -56.54
CA GLN A 369 23.13 -66.17 -57.31
C GLN A 369 22.89 -67.67 -57.57
N GLU A 370 22.27 -68.38 -56.62
CA GLU A 370 21.93 -69.81 -56.77
C GLU A 370 20.71 -70.07 -57.66
N ALA A 371 19.86 -69.06 -57.91
CA ALA A 371 18.70 -69.17 -58.79
C ALA A 371 19.00 -68.87 -60.27
N GLU A 372 20.21 -68.36 -60.57
CA GLU A 372 20.65 -67.97 -61.92
C GLU A 372 21.73 -68.89 -62.51
N SER A 373 22.12 -69.97 -61.81
CA SER A 373 22.97 -71.07 -62.31
C SER A 373 22.19 -72.38 -62.29
#